data_AF-C0SUK5-F1
#
_entry.id   AF-C0SUK5-F1
#
_cell.length_a   1.000
_cell.length_b   1.000
_cell.length_c   1.000
_cell.angle_alpha   90.00
_cell.angle_beta   90.00
_cell.angle_gamma   90.00
#
_symmetry.space_group_name_H-M   'P 1'
#
loop_
_entity.id
_entity.type
_entity.pdbx_description
1 polymer ?
#
loop_
_entity_poly.entity_id
_entity_poly.type
_entity_poly.pdbx_seq_one_letter_code
_entity_poly.pdbx_strand_id
1 'polypeptide(L)'
;MTGGKAVLDRFAVGVDKDAIIAAALALQAKHGLAGCTLAAVAERLRVDETQVSRHFADRADLLTAMAREIARGVRATPPAQGWRAQLVQRASAGRQLMLSRRDGALLFAHMPSLFPPGGTGFDCVPALCEVGFSPADARAAVALVDRFTVGFAVAEQAAPASAETSASFESQLDIVLSGLASARPDGLVAQRDDRLRRFQSSLWVFLRDARESANISFARTVHINELDRRILLLLQAQGDMTLAAISLSTGVDKAQVSRAIKRMTEISLLARGGIRSPIRLSASGRQLAERLLRQAELRNRELTFGITDEQIVTLFGVLDTLLTRAVALFEKERKLVASNQRQEPVDFQDLVAEGLPDENGIAVDRSRILPPFITLCSYMLRGGALAHKRRTGLSNFESWVIAEICRNPPISWPQLVLALYRDQSQAGRTVNHLVESGLVERTGKPGRRHGFFAPTEEGRRISDIIRDTAARRSEFLFQGIPPPQLDSFMDAFDILSRNAEVQLAREKAIQEMDRD
;
A
#
# COMPACT_ATOMS: atom_id res chain seq x y z
N MET A 1 60.01 -27.02 -25.54
CA MET A 1 60.10 -25.54 -25.60
C MET A 1 58.80 -25.00 -26.18
N THR A 2 57.92 -24.48 -25.33
CA THR A 2 56.75 -23.62 -25.60
C THR A 2 56.07 -23.46 -24.22
N GLY A 3 56.30 -22.45 -23.39
CA GLY A 3 56.50 -21.04 -23.72
C GLY A 3 55.16 -20.35 -23.98
N GLY A 4 54.12 -20.61 -23.19
CA GLY A 4 52.78 -20.06 -23.40
C GLY A 4 51.98 -19.89 -22.12
N LYS A 5 51.66 -18.62 -21.81
CA LYS A 5 50.63 -18.18 -20.84
C LYS A 5 50.90 -18.39 -19.35
N ALA A 6 52.02 -17.84 -18.88
CA ALA A 6 52.08 -17.25 -17.55
C ALA A 6 51.75 -15.75 -17.64
N VAL A 7 50.50 -15.39 -18.00
CA VAL A 7 50.01 -14.00 -18.02
C VAL A 7 48.52 -14.00 -17.68
N LEU A 8 48.20 -13.46 -16.49
CA LEU A 8 46.89 -12.99 -16.01
C LEU A 8 45.86 -14.02 -15.53
N ASP A 9 46.22 -14.79 -14.51
CA ASP A 9 45.24 -15.23 -13.51
C ASP A 9 45.48 -14.47 -12.20
N ARG A 10 45.26 -13.15 -12.26
CA ARG A 10 45.05 -12.36 -11.03
C ARG A 10 43.59 -12.54 -10.70
N PHE A 11 43.31 -13.40 -9.72
CA PHE A 11 42.12 -13.43 -8.88
C PHE A 11 41.04 -12.43 -9.30
N ALA A 12 40.01 -12.88 -10.01
CA ALA A 12 38.76 -12.14 -10.11
C ALA A 12 38.07 -12.18 -8.73
N VAL A 13 38.64 -11.48 -7.76
CA VAL A 13 37.94 -11.09 -6.54
C VAL A 13 36.81 -10.19 -7.01
N GLY A 14 35.58 -10.69 -6.95
CA GLY A 14 34.41 -9.88 -7.22
C GLY A 14 34.46 -8.61 -6.37
N VAL A 15 34.10 -7.47 -6.94
CA VAL A 15 34.10 -6.22 -6.20
C VAL A 15 33.02 -6.30 -5.12
N ASP A 16 33.44 -6.10 -3.87
CA ASP A 16 32.51 -6.07 -2.75
C ASP A 16 31.59 -4.85 -2.79
N LYS A 17 30.36 -5.02 -2.31
CA LYS A 17 29.32 -4.00 -2.24
C LYS A 17 29.80 -2.75 -1.50
N ASP A 18 30.55 -2.92 -0.42
CA ASP A 18 31.07 -1.81 0.38
C ASP A 18 32.13 -1.00 -0.39
N ALA A 19 32.95 -1.66 -1.21
CA ALA A 19 33.90 -1.00 -2.10
C ALA A 19 33.20 -0.18 -3.19
N ILE A 20 32.09 -0.69 -3.76
CA ILE A 20 31.25 0.03 -4.73
C ILE A 20 30.65 1.28 -4.09
N ILE A 21 30.07 1.16 -2.89
CA ILE A 21 29.49 2.28 -2.16
C ILE A 21 30.56 3.32 -1.83
N ALA A 22 31.72 2.92 -1.31
CA ALA A 22 32.84 3.81 -1.02
C ALA A 22 33.32 4.58 -2.27
N ALA A 23 33.42 3.91 -3.41
CA ALA A 23 33.77 4.53 -4.68
C ALA A 23 32.72 5.56 -5.15
N ALA A 24 31.43 5.22 -5.05
CA ALA A 24 30.33 6.11 -5.41
C ALA A 24 30.28 7.35 -4.50
N LEU A 25 30.51 7.17 -3.19
CA LEU A 25 30.60 8.26 -2.22
C LEU A 25 31.79 9.18 -2.50
N ALA A 26 32.91 8.66 -3.01
CA ALA A 26 34.06 9.47 -3.43
C ALA A 26 33.79 10.22 -4.75
N LEU A 27 33.03 9.62 -5.68
CA LEU A 27 32.57 10.31 -6.89
C LEU A 27 31.64 11.47 -6.54
N GLN A 28 30.71 11.29 -5.61
CA GLN A 28 29.81 12.35 -5.14
C GLN A 28 30.61 13.56 -4.63
N ALA A 29 31.64 13.32 -3.81
CA ALA A 29 32.46 14.39 -3.26
C ALA A 29 33.15 15.21 -4.37
N LYS A 30 33.62 14.55 -5.43
CA LYS A 30 34.39 15.20 -6.52
C LYS A 30 33.51 15.81 -7.61
N HIS A 31 32.48 15.11 -8.04
CA HIS A 31 31.69 15.43 -9.24
C HIS A 31 30.23 15.76 -8.96
N GLY A 32 29.80 15.71 -7.70
CA GLY A 32 28.40 15.82 -7.34
C GLY A 32 27.61 14.54 -7.65
N LEU A 33 26.34 14.51 -7.25
CA LEU A 33 25.47 13.34 -7.34
C LEU A 33 25.23 12.91 -8.80
N ALA A 34 25.19 13.86 -9.74
CA ALA A 34 25.04 13.59 -11.17
C ALA A 34 26.19 12.71 -11.72
N GLY A 35 27.39 12.81 -11.15
CA GLY A 35 28.54 11.99 -11.53
C GLY A 35 28.52 10.55 -10.98
N CYS A 36 27.58 10.20 -10.11
CA CYS A 36 27.43 8.85 -9.57
C CYS A 36 26.62 7.98 -10.52
N THR A 37 27.26 7.40 -11.53
CA THR A 37 26.67 6.39 -12.45
C THR A 37 27.35 5.03 -12.25
N LEU A 38 26.68 3.93 -12.63
CA LEU A 38 27.27 2.59 -12.53
C LEU A 38 28.58 2.50 -13.33
N ALA A 39 28.57 3.00 -14.57
CA ALA A 39 29.76 3.17 -15.41
C ALA A 39 30.90 3.94 -14.74
N ALA A 40 30.62 5.12 -14.15
CA ALA A 40 31.66 5.93 -13.50
C ALA A 40 32.25 5.25 -12.26
N VAL A 41 31.43 4.47 -11.54
CA VAL A 41 31.90 3.66 -10.40
C VAL A 41 32.78 2.51 -10.87
N ALA A 42 32.37 1.81 -11.94
CA ALA A 42 33.14 0.72 -12.54
C ALA A 42 34.49 1.20 -13.06
N GLU A 43 34.50 2.34 -13.78
CA GLU A 43 35.73 2.99 -14.26
C GLU A 43 36.67 3.34 -13.09
N ARG A 44 36.13 3.95 -12.03
CA ARG A 44 36.90 4.30 -10.84
C ARG A 44 37.54 3.09 -10.16
N LEU A 45 36.83 1.97 -10.13
CA LEU A 45 37.30 0.71 -9.55
C LEU A 45 38.12 -0.14 -10.52
N ARG A 46 38.26 0.29 -11.79
CA ARG A 46 38.94 -0.43 -12.87
C ARG A 46 38.37 -1.83 -13.08
N VAL A 47 37.05 -1.95 -13.00
CA VAL A 47 36.31 -3.19 -13.26
C VAL A 47 35.29 -2.99 -14.37
N ASP A 48 34.77 -4.11 -14.87
CA ASP A 48 33.68 -4.09 -15.84
C ASP A 48 32.36 -3.65 -15.17
N GLU A 49 31.56 -2.85 -15.87
CA GLU A 49 30.26 -2.35 -15.36
C GLU A 49 29.31 -3.51 -14.99
N THR A 50 29.41 -4.66 -15.67
CA THR A 50 28.62 -5.86 -15.33
C THR A 50 28.91 -6.40 -13.93
N GLN A 51 30.07 -6.10 -13.35
CA GLN A 51 30.36 -6.46 -11.96
C GLN A 51 29.61 -5.56 -10.97
N VAL A 52 29.49 -4.27 -11.28
CA VAL A 52 28.70 -3.32 -10.47
C VAL A 52 27.21 -3.61 -10.60
N SER A 53 26.74 -3.93 -11.82
CA SER A 53 25.33 -4.21 -12.09
C SER A 53 24.82 -5.51 -11.44
N ARG A 54 25.72 -6.42 -11.02
CA ARG A 54 25.36 -7.60 -10.21
C ARG A 54 24.92 -7.23 -8.79
N HIS A 55 25.41 -6.11 -8.26
CA HIS A 55 25.08 -5.65 -6.90
C HIS A 55 23.96 -4.59 -6.89
N PHE A 56 23.84 -3.80 -7.96
CA PHE A 56 22.87 -2.72 -8.08
C PHE A 56 22.23 -2.76 -9.47
N ALA A 57 20.92 -3.00 -9.54
CA ALA A 57 20.25 -3.17 -10.83
C ALA A 57 20.24 -1.87 -11.64
N ASP A 58 20.17 -0.72 -10.96
CA ASP A 58 20.24 0.60 -11.57
C ASP A 58 20.91 1.65 -10.67
N ARG A 59 20.96 2.89 -11.17
CA ARG A 59 21.50 4.04 -10.43
C ARG A 59 20.69 4.36 -9.16
N ALA A 60 19.37 4.18 -9.16
CA ALA A 60 18.54 4.49 -8.00
C ALA A 60 18.82 3.53 -6.83
N ASP A 61 19.06 2.25 -7.13
CA ASP A 61 19.50 1.25 -6.15
C ASP A 61 20.84 1.64 -5.51
N LEU A 62 21.80 2.08 -6.32
CA LEU A 62 23.10 2.57 -5.83
C LEU A 62 22.94 3.78 -4.90
N LEU A 63 22.16 4.79 -5.30
CA LEU A 63 21.93 5.99 -4.49
C LEU A 63 21.25 5.66 -3.16
N THR A 64 20.28 4.75 -3.17
CA THR A 64 19.61 4.27 -1.95
C THR A 64 20.61 3.61 -1.00
N ALA A 65 21.53 2.79 -1.54
CA ALA A 65 22.57 2.14 -0.73
C ALA A 65 23.58 3.15 -0.15
N MET A 66 24.01 4.14 -0.93
CA MET A 66 24.87 5.24 -0.46
C MET A 66 24.23 6.00 0.71
N ALA A 67 22.95 6.36 0.59
CA ALA A 67 22.21 7.07 1.64
C ALA A 67 22.11 6.24 2.93
N ARG A 68 21.83 4.93 2.81
CA ARG A 68 21.79 4.00 3.95
C ARG A 68 23.13 3.89 4.65
N GLU A 69 24.22 3.83 3.90
CA GLU A 69 25.57 3.71 4.47
C GLU A 69 25.96 4.97 5.26
N ILE A 70 25.66 6.15 4.72
CA ILE A 70 25.86 7.42 5.43
C ILE A 70 25.04 7.45 6.73
N ALA A 71 23.78 7.00 6.68
CA ALA A 71 22.90 7.01 7.84
C ALA A 71 23.34 6.03 8.95
N ARG A 72 23.90 4.86 8.62
CA ARG A 72 24.44 3.91 9.61
C ARG A 72 25.58 4.50 10.45
N GLY A 73 26.33 5.45 9.90
CA GLY A 73 27.41 6.13 10.60
C GLY A 73 26.95 7.10 11.68
N VAL A 74 25.65 7.42 11.75
CA VAL A 74 25.09 8.34 12.75
C VAL A 74 24.97 7.62 14.09
N ARG A 75 25.65 8.14 15.11
CA ARG A 75 25.52 7.64 16.49
C ARG A 75 24.15 8.03 17.05
N ALA A 76 23.46 7.06 17.65
CA ALA A 76 22.23 7.33 18.37
C ALA A 76 22.53 8.23 19.58
N THR A 77 21.84 9.36 19.67
CA THR A 77 21.81 10.22 20.85
C THR A 77 20.61 9.85 21.74
N PRO A 78 20.70 10.01 23.07
CA PRO A 78 19.53 9.86 23.93
C PRO A 78 18.37 10.74 23.45
N PRO A 79 17.13 10.24 23.45
CA PRO A 79 15.99 11.01 22.98
C PRO A 79 15.77 12.23 23.90
N ALA A 80 15.54 13.38 23.29
CA ALA A 80 15.18 14.60 24.02
C ALA A 80 13.86 14.42 24.79
N GLN A 81 13.64 15.26 25.80
CA GLN A 81 12.42 15.19 26.60
C GLN A 81 11.22 15.78 25.83
N GLY A 82 10.18 14.98 25.66
CA GLY A 82 8.94 15.36 25.00
C GLY A 82 8.99 15.28 23.48
N TRP A 83 7.84 15.00 22.87
CA TRP A 83 7.68 14.76 21.44
C TRP A 83 8.23 15.90 20.56
N ARG A 84 8.03 17.17 20.98
CA ARG A 84 8.47 18.35 20.20
C ARG A 84 9.98 18.40 20.12
N ALA A 85 10.67 18.22 21.26
CA ALA A 85 12.12 18.23 21.31
C ALA A 85 12.72 17.05 20.56
N GLN A 86 12.08 15.88 20.58
CA GLN A 86 12.53 14.72 19.79
C GLN A 86 12.41 14.96 18.29
N LEU A 87 11.33 15.58 17.80
CA LEU A 87 11.20 15.95 16.39
C LEU A 87 12.22 17.03 15.98
N VAL A 88 12.54 17.99 16.86
CA VAL A 88 13.62 18.96 16.62
C VAL A 88 14.98 18.26 16.54
N GLN A 89 15.28 17.36 17.48
CA GLN A 89 16.52 16.58 17.50
C GLN A 89 16.68 15.77 16.21
N ARG A 90 15.60 15.11 15.77
CA ARG A 90 15.55 14.34 14.52
C ARG A 90 15.78 15.21 13.30
N ALA A 91 15.06 16.32 13.16
CA ALA A 91 15.20 17.26 12.04
C ALA A 91 16.61 17.86 11.99
N SER A 92 17.18 18.22 13.14
CA SER A 92 18.51 18.82 13.25
C SER A 92 19.62 17.83 12.89
N ALA A 93 19.58 16.61 13.46
CA ALA A 93 20.49 15.54 13.11
C ALA A 93 20.42 15.25 11.61
N GLY A 94 19.21 15.34 11.05
CA GLY A 94 19.00 15.07 9.66
C GLY A 94 19.52 16.08 8.67
N ARG A 95 19.22 17.34 8.96
CA ARG A 95 19.79 18.48 8.26
C ARG A 95 21.33 18.41 8.30
N GLN A 96 21.91 18.16 9.47
CA GLN A 96 23.36 18.07 9.62
C GLN A 96 23.97 16.94 8.78
N LEU A 97 23.31 15.78 8.72
CA LEU A 97 23.74 14.65 7.89
C LEU A 97 23.71 15.01 6.39
N MET A 98 22.62 15.63 5.92
CA MET A 98 22.49 16.05 4.52
C MET A 98 23.50 17.13 4.13
N LEU A 99 23.76 18.07 5.03
CA LEU A 99 24.73 19.15 4.82
C LEU A 99 26.19 18.70 4.93
N SER A 100 26.47 17.55 5.56
CA SER A 100 27.83 17.02 5.68
C SER A 100 28.47 16.64 4.33
N ARG A 101 27.68 16.56 3.25
CA ARG A 101 28.15 16.16 1.92
C ARG A 101 27.53 17.02 0.82
N ARG A 102 28.32 17.25 -0.23
CA ARG A 102 27.85 17.83 -1.49
C ARG A 102 26.68 17.02 -2.06
N ASP A 103 25.60 17.70 -2.45
CA ASP A 103 24.36 17.09 -2.96
C ASP A 103 23.73 16.05 -2.01
N GLY A 104 24.04 16.12 -0.72
CA GLY A 104 23.53 15.18 0.28
C GLY A 104 22.00 15.22 0.40
N ALA A 105 21.38 16.41 0.33
CA ALA A 105 19.93 16.51 0.38
C ALA A 105 19.25 15.83 -0.81
N LEU A 106 19.82 15.98 -2.03
CA LEU A 106 19.35 15.28 -3.23
C LEU A 106 19.54 13.77 -3.14
N LEU A 107 20.64 13.31 -2.53
CA LEU A 107 20.89 11.89 -2.28
C LEU A 107 19.80 11.31 -1.36
N PHE A 108 19.50 11.97 -0.24
CA PHE A 108 18.48 11.52 0.70
C PHE A 108 17.05 11.66 0.17
N ALA A 109 16.79 12.55 -0.80
CA ALA A 109 15.50 12.66 -1.48
C ALA A 109 15.11 11.41 -2.30
N HIS A 110 16.08 10.53 -2.62
CA HIS A 110 15.82 9.25 -3.29
C HIS A 110 15.35 8.13 -2.33
N MET A 111 15.36 8.37 -1.01
CA MET A 111 14.95 7.36 -0.03
C MET A 111 13.42 7.20 0.03
N PRO A 112 12.87 5.99 -0.15
CA PRO A 112 11.42 5.76 -0.19
C PRO A 112 10.69 6.05 1.14
N SER A 113 11.36 5.97 2.28
CA SER A 113 10.88 6.39 3.61
C SER A 113 11.96 6.13 4.68
N LEU A 114 11.84 6.85 5.81
CA LEU A 114 12.63 6.77 7.05
C LEU A 114 14.03 7.39 7.00
N PHE A 115 14.06 8.66 7.37
CA PHE A 115 15.26 9.43 7.68
C PHE A 115 15.59 9.29 9.19
N PRO A 116 16.85 9.18 9.66
CA PRO A 116 17.89 8.25 9.24
C PRO A 116 17.75 6.86 9.93
N PRO A 117 18.05 5.75 9.23
CA PRO A 117 18.28 4.45 9.84
C PRO A 117 19.55 4.50 10.69
N GLY A 118 19.39 4.73 11.99
CA GLY A 118 20.47 4.83 12.97
C GLY A 118 19.96 4.68 14.41
N GLY A 119 19.49 3.48 14.75
CA GLY A 119 19.12 3.11 16.12
C GLY A 119 17.77 3.65 16.63
N THR A 120 17.32 3.11 17.76
CA THR A 120 16.04 3.43 18.42
C THR A 120 15.95 4.86 18.98
N GLY A 121 17.06 5.59 19.05
CA GLY A 121 17.14 6.95 19.62
C GLY A 121 16.47 8.06 18.80
N PHE A 122 16.08 7.78 17.55
CA PHE A 122 15.37 8.74 16.69
C PHE A 122 13.91 8.35 16.39
N ASP A 123 13.39 7.29 17.04
CA ASP A 123 11.97 6.95 16.92
C ASP A 123 11.12 7.90 17.79
N CYS A 124 10.49 8.87 17.13
CA CYS A 124 9.61 9.83 17.80
C CYS A 124 8.15 9.34 17.92
N VAL A 125 7.81 8.18 17.34
CA VAL A 125 6.44 7.66 17.35
C VAL A 125 5.93 7.39 18.77
N PRO A 126 6.70 6.75 19.68
CA PRO A 126 6.25 6.54 21.06
C PRO A 126 5.90 7.84 21.79
N ALA A 127 6.76 8.85 21.71
CA ALA A 127 6.55 10.14 22.39
C ALA A 127 5.35 10.92 21.83
N LEU A 128 5.06 10.79 20.53
CA LEU A 128 3.85 11.34 19.91
C LEU A 128 2.59 10.59 20.39
N CYS A 129 2.65 9.27 20.50
CA CYS A 129 1.55 8.46 21.02
C CYS A 129 1.25 8.78 22.49
N GLU A 130 2.27 9.01 23.32
CA GLU A 130 2.12 9.41 24.73
C GLU A 130 1.30 10.70 24.91
N VAL A 131 1.33 11.59 23.91
CA VAL A 131 0.58 12.86 23.93
C VAL A 131 -0.71 12.83 23.10
N GLY A 132 -1.19 11.64 22.75
CA GLY A 132 -2.52 11.42 22.17
C GLY A 132 -2.59 11.30 20.64
N PHE A 133 -1.47 11.22 19.92
CA PHE A 133 -1.50 10.90 18.49
C PHE A 133 -1.80 9.41 18.28
N SER A 134 -2.62 9.08 17.28
CA SER A 134 -2.71 7.69 16.82
C SER A 134 -1.37 7.24 16.21
N PRO A 135 -1.04 5.94 16.18
CA PRO A 135 0.19 5.46 15.55
C PRO A 135 0.33 5.87 14.07
N ALA A 136 -0.79 5.97 13.36
CA ALA A 136 -0.81 6.41 11.97
C ALA A 136 -0.49 7.91 11.85
N ASP A 137 -1.09 8.73 12.71
CA ASP A 137 -0.87 10.18 12.69
C ASP A 137 0.50 10.55 13.24
N ALA A 138 1.02 9.80 14.22
CA ALA A 138 2.40 9.90 14.71
C ALA A 138 3.42 9.62 13.59
N ARG A 139 3.22 8.54 12.80
CA ARG A 139 4.06 8.25 11.62
C ARG A 139 3.93 9.33 10.55
N ALA A 140 2.73 9.87 10.34
CA ALA A 140 2.51 10.96 9.39
C ALA A 140 3.21 12.26 9.83
N ALA A 141 3.18 12.58 11.13
CA ALA A 141 3.88 13.72 11.72
C ALA A 141 5.40 13.59 11.57
N VAL A 142 5.95 12.42 11.86
CA VAL A 142 7.37 12.11 11.63
C VAL A 142 7.73 12.28 10.15
N ALA A 143 6.93 11.72 9.24
CA ALA A 143 7.16 11.84 7.81
C ALA A 143 7.04 13.29 7.31
N LEU A 144 6.17 14.11 7.90
CA LEU A 144 6.05 15.53 7.58
C LEU A 144 7.34 16.29 7.94
N VAL A 145 7.87 16.06 9.16
CA VAL A 145 9.13 16.66 9.61
C VAL A 145 10.31 16.21 8.74
N ASP A 146 10.38 14.93 8.37
CA ASP A 146 11.43 14.42 7.48
C ASP A 146 11.37 15.09 6.11
N ARG A 147 10.18 15.19 5.50
CA ARG A 147 9.98 15.84 4.19
C ARG A 147 10.30 17.33 4.22
N PHE A 148 9.87 18.02 5.27
CA PHE A 148 10.23 19.42 5.50
C PHE A 148 11.76 19.57 5.55
N THR A 149 12.44 18.71 6.35
CA THR A 149 13.89 18.77 6.53
C THR A 149 14.63 18.53 5.22
N VAL A 150 14.19 17.55 4.41
CA VAL A 150 14.77 17.28 3.08
C VAL A 150 14.56 18.48 2.15
N GLY A 151 13.33 19.01 2.07
CA GLY A 151 13.02 20.15 1.21
C GLY A 151 13.82 21.40 1.58
N PHE A 152 13.95 21.67 2.89
CA PHE A 152 14.77 22.76 3.39
C PHE A 152 16.25 22.56 3.04
N ALA A 153 16.81 21.37 3.27
CA ALA A 153 18.20 21.08 2.97
C ALA A 153 18.51 21.16 1.46
N VAL A 154 17.57 20.79 0.58
CA VAL A 154 17.71 20.99 -0.87
C VAL A 154 17.80 22.48 -1.21
N ALA A 155 16.91 23.30 -0.67
CA ALA A 155 16.92 24.75 -0.89
C ALA A 155 18.21 25.39 -0.32
N GLU A 156 18.65 24.94 0.85
CA GLU A 156 19.86 25.42 1.51
C GLU A 156 21.14 25.08 0.74
N GLN A 157 21.27 23.85 0.21
CA GLN A 157 22.41 23.48 -0.62
C GLN A 157 22.43 24.18 -1.99
N ALA A 158 21.29 24.69 -2.45
CA ALA A 158 21.20 25.47 -3.68
C ALA A 158 21.54 26.97 -3.48
N ALA A 159 21.53 27.46 -2.24
CA ALA A 159 21.77 28.86 -1.88
C ALA A 159 23.19 29.08 -1.29
N PRO A 160 23.75 30.30 -1.36
CA PRO A 160 24.97 30.62 -0.63
C PRO A 160 24.73 30.55 0.89
N ALA A 161 25.63 29.87 1.62
CA ALA A 161 25.49 29.64 3.06
C ALA A 161 25.47 30.97 3.84
N SER A 162 24.47 31.16 4.71
CA SER A 162 24.33 32.35 5.56
C SER A 162 23.82 31.98 6.97
N ALA A 163 24.12 32.80 7.97
CA ALA A 163 23.58 32.63 9.32
C ALA A 163 22.05 32.78 9.36
N GLU A 164 21.49 33.60 8.48
CA GLU A 164 20.04 33.79 8.29
C GLU A 164 19.34 32.48 7.89
N THR A 165 20.03 31.60 7.16
CA THR A 165 19.48 30.28 6.75
C THR A 165 19.23 29.37 7.95
N SER A 166 20.10 29.38 8.97
CA SER A 166 19.91 28.51 10.15
C SER A 166 18.79 29.03 11.06
N ALA A 167 18.69 30.34 11.27
CA ALA A 167 17.57 30.96 11.99
C ALA A 167 16.22 30.72 11.27
N SER A 168 16.23 30.72 9.94
CA SER A 168 15.05 30.42 9.11
C SER A 168 14.60 28.96 9.25
N PHE A 169 15.53 28.00 9.38
CA PHE A 169 15.19 26.59 9.60
C PHE A 169 14.42 26.39 10.90
N GLU A 170 14.95 26.91 12.02
CA GLU A 170 14.33 26.77 13.34
C GLU A 170 12.94 27.39 13.40
N SER A 171 12.78 28.60 12.83
CA SER A 171 11.49 29.29 12.78
C SER A 171 10.47 28.54 11.92
N GLN A 172 10.85 28.06 10.74
CA GLN A 172 9.94 27.28 9.88
C GLN A 172 9.60 25.92 10.47
N LEU A 173 10.56 25.25 11.11
CA LEU A 173 10.31 24.01 11.84
C LEU A 173 9.34 24.25 13.01
N ASP A 174 9.49 25.36 13.73
CA ASP A 174 8.58 25.73 14.82
C ASP A 174 7.13 25.88 14.33
N ILE A 175 6.92 26.51 13.15
CA ILE A 175 5.60 26.62 12.50
C ILE A 175 5.03 25.22 12.21
N VAL A 176 5.82 24.31 11.62
CA VAL A 176 5.39 22.93 11.34
C VAL A 176 4.98 22.21 12.64
N LEU A 177 5.83 22.28 13.67
CA LEU A 177 5.58 21.62 14.95
C LEU A 177 4.39 22.24 15.70
N SER A 178 4.16 23.55 15.58
CA SER A 178 3.01 24.23 16.15
C SER A 178 1.71 23.82 15.44
N GLY A 179 1.74 23.65 14.12
CA GLY A 179 0.63 23.05 13.37
C GLY A 179 0.31 21.62 13.81
N LEU A 180 1.33 20.79 14.06
CA LEU A 180 1.14 19.45 14.64
C LEU A 180 0.54 19.52 16.04
N ALA A 181 0.99 20.44 16.89
CA ALA A 181 0.44 20.62 18.23
C ALA A 181 -1.04 21.06 18.20
N SER A 182 -1.44 21.89 17.24
CA SER A 182 -2.83 22.30 17.03
C SER A 182 -3.70 21.22 16.40
N ALA A 183 -3.10 20.24 15.72
CA ALA A 183 -3.76 19.03 15.24
C ALA A 183 -3.94 17.96 16.35
N ARG A 184 -3.55 18.25 17.59
CA ARG A 184 -3.81 17.38 18.75
C ARG A 184 -5.31 17.16 18.92
N PRO A 185 -5.75 15.93 19.18
CA PRO A 185 -7.16 15.63 19.22
C PRO A 185 -7.76 15.94 20.60
N ASP A 186 -8.05 17.21 20.85
CA ASP A 186 -9.19 17.58 21.71
C ASP A 186 -10.52 17.52 20.93
N GLY A 187 -10.46 17.24 19.62
CA GLY A 187 -11.61 17.05 18.73
C GLY A 187 -12.07 15.60 18.63
N LEU A 188 -12.56 15.00 19.71
CA LEU A 188 -13.14 13.64 19.70
C LEU A 188 -14.35 13.48 18.73
N VAL A 189 -14.89 14.57 18.22
CA VAL A 189 -15.95 14.57 17.19
C VAL A 189 -15.39 14.57 15.76
N ALA A 190 -14.21 15.18 15.52
CA ALA A 190 -13.58 15.21 14.19
C ALA A 190 -12.79 13.93 13.85
N GLN A 191 -12.25 13.23 14.85
CA GLN A 191 -11.47 12.00 14.65
C GLN A 191 -12.30 10.75 14.34
N ARG A 192 -13.57 10.70 14.73
CA ARG A 192 -14.46 9.60 14.31
C ARG A 192 -14.63 9.62 12.80
N ASP A 193 -14.91 10.79 12.22
CA ASP A 193 -15.03 10.98 10.78
C ASP A 193 -13.80 10.46 10.00
N ASP A 194 -12.59 10.79 10.45
CA ASP A 194 -11.38 10.39 9.72
C ASP A 194 -11.06 8.89 9.79
N ARG A 195 -11.35 8.23 10.92
CA ARG A 195 -11.19 6.78 11.06
C ARG A 195 -12.15 6.05 10.11
N LEU A 196 -13.41 6.50 10.06
CA LEU A 196 -14.42 5.95 9.16
C LEU A 196 -14.09 6.21 7.69
N ARG A 197 -13.61 7.42 7.36
CA ARG A 197 -13.20 7.78 5.98
C ARG A 197 -12.00 6.95 5.51
N ARG A 198 -11.04 6.66 6.40
CA ARG A 198 -9.83 5.88 6.07
C ARG A 198 -10.05 4.36 6.09
N PHE A 199 -11.12 3.87 6.73
CA PHE A 199 -11.37 2.44 6.90
C PHE A 199 -11.28 1.66 5.59
N GLN A 200 -11.89 2.15 4.50
CA GLN A 200 -11.84 1.45 3.20
C GLN A 200 -10.40 1.27 2.68
N SER A 201 -9.56 2.30 2.82
CA SER A 201 -8.15 2.24 2.40
C SER A 201 -7.35 1.30 3.28
N SER A 202 -7.53 1.37 4.60
CA SER A 202 -6.86 0.47 5.55
C SER A 202 -7.29 -0.99 5.34
N LEU A 203 -8.57 -1.24 5.09
CA LEU A 203 -9.12 -2.55 4.74
C LEU A 203 -8.46 -3.13 3.50
N TRP A 204 -8.26 -2.30 2.46
CA TRP A 204 -7.57 -2.74 1.26
C TRP A 204 -6.11 -3.14 1.54
N VAL A 205 -5.39 -2.35 2.34
CA VAL A 205 -3.99 -2.64 2.72
C VAL A 205 -3.92 -3.94 3.53
N PHE A 206 -4.77 -4.07 4.57
CA PHE A 206 -4.89 -5.29 5.36
C PHE A 206 -5.12 -6.53 4.49
N LEU A 207 -6.09 -6.48 3.57
CA LEU A 207 -6.39 -7.59 2.67
C LEU A 207 -5.26 -7.87 1.68
N ARG A 208 -4.55 -6.84 1.21
CA ARG A 208 -3.35 -7.00 0.37
C ARG A 208 -2.28 -7.76 1.14
N ASP A 209 -1.93 -7.31 2.35
CA ASP A 209 -0.88 -7.91 3.17
C ASP A 209 -1.22 -9.35 3.59
N ALA A 210 -2.46 -9.57 4.03
CA ALA A 210 -2.95 -10.91 4.36
C ALA A 210 -2.90 -11.86 3.16
N ARG A 211 -3.27 -11.38 1.96
CA ARG A 211 -3.23 -12.19 0.74
C ARG A 211 -1.82 -12.45 0.23
N GLU A 212 -0.97 -11.43 0.23
CA GLU A 212 0.41 -11.53 -0.24
C GLU A 212 1.21 -12.49 0.66
N SER A 213 1.08 -12.34 1.97
CA SER A 213 1.70 -13.23 2.95
C SER A 213 1.18 -14.67 2.81
N ALA A 214 -0.13 -14.85 2.61
CA ALA A 214 -0.71 -16.16 2.34
C ALA A 214 -0.16 -16.77 1.04
N ASN A 215 -0.05 -15.98 -0.03
CA ASN A 215 0.48 -16.46 -1.30
C ASN A 215 1.92 -16.94 -1.19
N ILE A 216 2.79 -16.22 -0.47
CA ILE A 216 4.16 -16.65 -0.20
C ILE A 216 4.16 -17.96 0.61
N SER A 217 3.38 -18.00 1.70
CA SER A 217 3.28 -19.16 2.60
C SER A 217 2.76 -20.42 1.90
N PHE A 218 1.70 -20.29 1.10
CA PHE A 218 1.10 -21.42 0.38
C PHE A 218 1.98 -21.87 -0.79
N ALA A 219 2.67 -20.96 -1.47
CA ALA A 219 3.57 -21.32 -2.56
C ALA A 219 4.74 -22.20 -2.09
N ARG A 220 5.15 -22.08 -0.82
CA ARG A 220 6.17 -22.95 -0.20
C ARG A 220 5.68 -24.36 0.07
N THR A 221 4.39 -24.53 0.40
CA THR A 221 3.86 -25.84 0.78
C THR A 221 3.35 -26.64 -0.41
N VAL A 222 2.70 -25.98 -1.39
CA VAL A 222 2.20 -26.62 -2.61
C VAL A 222 2.17 -25.62 -3.77
N HIS A 223 2.79 -25.97 -4.91
CA HIS A 223 2.80 -25.13 -6.11
C HIS A 223 1.44 -25.10 -6.82
N ILE A 224 0.50 -24.33 -6.30
CA ILE A 224 -0.83 -24.13 -6.90
C ILE A 224 -1.18 -22.64 -6.87
N ASN A 225 -1.75 -22.18 -7.98
CA ASN A 225 -2.17 -20.80 -8.17
C ASN A 225 -3.22 -20.37 -7.12
N GLU A 226 -3.27 -19.07 -6.85
CA GLU A 226 -4.20 -18.47 -5.87
C GLU A 226 -5.67 -18.83 -6.14
N LEU A 227 -6.10 -18.72 -7.41
CA LEU A 227 -7.47 -19.03 -7.80
C LEU A 227 -7.84 -20.50 -7.56
N ASP A 228 -6.90 -21.41 -7.80
CA ASP A 228 -7.11 -22.85 -7.62
C ASP A 228 -7.28 -23.17 -6.13
N ARG A 229 -6.40 -22.62 -5.28
CA ARG A 229 -6.52 -22.72 -3.82
C ARG A 229 -7.88 -22.22 -3.33
N ARG A 230 -8.32 -21.06 -3.83
CA ARG A 230 -9.63 -20.49 -3.46
C ARG A 230 -10.79 -21.40 -3.86
N ILE A 231 -10.75 -22.00 -5.04
CA ILE A 231 -11.79 -22.93 -5.50
C ILE A 231 -11.79 -24.21 -4.64
N LEU A 232 -10.61 -24.77 -4.33
CA LEU A 232 -10.51 -25.97 -3.48
C LEU A 232 -11.10 -25.74 -2.09
N LEU A 233 -10.74 -24.61 -1.45
CA LEU A 233 -11.26 -24.23 -0.14
C LEU A 233 -12.77 -23.95 -0.18
N LEU A 234 -13.26 -23.31 -1.24
CA LEU A 234 -14.69 -23.04 -1.42
C LEU A 234 -15.50 -24.33 -1.54
N LEU A 235 -15.07 -25.27 -2.40
CA LEU A 235 -15.73 -26.57 -2.57
C LEU A 235 -15.66 -27.43 -1.31
N GLN A 236 -14.57 -27.32 -0.55
CA GLN A 236 -14.44 -28.01 0.74
C GLN A 236 -15.41 -27.45 1.79
N ALA A 237 -15.68 -26.14 1.76
CA ALA A 237 -16.57 -25.48 2.72
C ALA A 237 -18.05 -25.59 2.34
N GLN A 238 -18.39 -25.50 1.05
CA GLN A 238 -19.78 -25.42 0.57
C GLN A 238 -20.26 -26.67 -0.18
N GLY A 239 -19.38 -27.66 -0.38
CA GLY A 239 -19.69 -28.87 -1.13
C GLY A 239 -19.67 -28.66 -2.65
N ASP A 240 -20.39 -29.52 -3.36
CA ASP A 240 -20.36 -29.57 -4.82
C ASP A 240 -21.08 -28.35 -5.43
N MET A 241 -20.40 -27.63 -6.33
CA MET A 241 -20.92 -26.36 -6.87
C MET A 241 -20.91 -26.33 -8.40
N THR A 242 -21.85 -25.59 -8.99
CA THR A 242 -21.80 -25.27 -10.43
C THR A 242 -20.73 -24.22 -10.72
N LEU A 243 -20.26 -24.18 -11.96
CA LEU A 243 -19.27 -23.19 -12.41
C LEU A 243 -19.77 -21.74 -12.24
N ALA A 244 -21.08 -21.50 -12.37
CA ALA A 244 -21.68 -20.18 -12.15
C ALA A 244 -21.65 -19.78 -10.66
N ALA A 245 -21.97 -20.71 -9.76
CA ALA A 245 -21.92 -20.48 -8.31
C ALA A 245 -20.49 -20.25 -7.81
N ILE A 246 -19.50 -20.96 -8.36
CA ILE A 246 -18.08 -20.72 -8.07
C ILE A 246 -17.65 -19.34 -8.55
N SER A 247 -18.02 -18.95 -9.77
CA SER A 247 -17.71 -17.61 -10.31
C SER A 247 -18.31 -16.49 -9.45
N LEU A 248 -19.56 -16.65 -9.00
CA LEU A 248 -20.22 -15.68 -8.12
C LEU A 248 -19.52 -15.59 -6.75
N SER A 249 -19.26 -16.74 -6.11
CA SER A 249 -18.65 -16.81 -4.77
C SER A 249 -17.18 -16.38 -4.77
N THR A 250 -16.46 -16.63 -5.87
CA THR A 250 -15.09 -16.16 -6.03
C THR A 250 -15.02 -14.70 -6.52
N GLY A 251 -16.09 -14.15 -7.09
CA GLY A 251 -16.06 -12.83 -7.72
C GLY A 251 -15.09 -12.76 -8.91
N VAL A 252 -14.79 -13.90 -9.53
CA VAL A 252 -13.86 -14.04 -10.66
C VAL A 252 -14.64 -14.41 -11.91
N ASP A 253 -14.24 -13.85 -13.06
CA ASP A 253 -14.91 -14.08 -14.33
C ASP A 253 -15.00 -15.57 -14.71
N LYS A 254 -16.12 -15.93 -15.34
CA LYS A 254 -16.49 -17.31 -15.71
C LYS A 254 -15.40 -17.99 -16.55
N ALA A 255 -14.73 -17.28 -17.45
CA ALA A 255 -13.68 -17.84 -18.30
C ALA A 255 -12.39 -18.11 -17.54
N GLN A 256 -12.07 -17.31 -16.52
CA GLN A 256 -10.93 -17.57 -15.63
C GLN A 256 -11.20 -18.77 -14.72
N VAL A 257 -12.41 -18.86 -14.15
CA VAL A 257 -12.83 -20.03 -13.37
C VAL A 257 -12.80 -21.29 -14.22
N SER A 258 -13.35 -21.27 -15.44
CA SER A 258 -13.31 -22.41 -16.36
C SER A 258 -11.89 -22.91 -16.63
N ARG A 259 -10.94 -22.01 -16.86
CA ARG A 259 -9.52 -22.35 -17.03
C ARG A 259 -8.90 -22.96 -15.77
N ALA A 260 -9.26 -22.47 -14.59
CA ALA A 260 -8.82 -23.05 -13.32
C ALA A 260 -9.35 -24.46 -13.11
N ILE A 261 -10.66 -24.67 -13.32
CA ILE A 261 -11.30 -25.99 -13.23
C ILE A 261 -10.63 -26.98 -14.18
N LYS A 262 -10.41 -26.58 -15.45
CA LYS A 262 -9.75 -27.45 -16.44
C LYS A 262 -8.38 -27.92 -15.95
N ARG A 263 -7.50 -26.99 -15.53
CA ARG A 263 -6.17 -27.36 -15.02
C ARG A 263 -6.25 -28.26 -13.80
N MET A 264 -7.09 -27.94 -12.82
CA MET A 264 -7.22 -28.76 -11.60
C MET A 264 -7.81 -30.15 -11.86
N THR A 265 -8.65 -30.31 -12.89
CA THR A 265 -9.11 -31.64 -13.33
C THR A 265 -7.98 -32.43 -13.99
N GLU A 266 -7.10 -31.79 -14.78
CA GLU A 266 -5.94 -32.45 -15.41
C GLU A 266 -4.96 -33.02 -14.37
N ILE A 267 -4.77 -32.33 -13.24
CA ILE A 267 -3.96 -32.81 -12.11
C ILE A 267 -4.77 -33.60 -11.07
N SER A 268 -5.95 -34.10 -11.45
CA SER A 268 -6.81 -34.98 -10.65
C SER A 268 -7.25 -34.43 -9.28
N LEU A 269 -7.29 -33.11 -9.09
CA LEU A 269 -7.79 -32.49 -7.85
C LEU A 269 -9.32 -32.34 -7.84
N LEU A 270 -9.93 -32.27 -9.01
CA LEU A 270 -11.37 -32.12 -9.18
C LEU A 270 -11.95 -33.23 -10.03
N ALA A 271 -13.20 -33.59 -9.77
CA ALA A 271 -13.99 -34.47 -10.61
C ALA A 271 -15.27 -33.77 -11.08
N ARG A 272 -15.77 -34.17 -12.25
CA ARG A 272 -17.08 -33.74 -12.76
C ARG A 272 -17.72 -34.86 -13.58
N GLY A 273 -19.03 -35.04 -13.43
CA GLY A 273 -19.80 -36.04 -14.19
C GLY A 273 -20.21 -35.61 -15.60
N GLY A 274 -19.94 -34.35 -15.97
CA GLY A 274 -20.34 -33.75 -17.25
C GLY A 274 -20.08 -32.24 -17.31
N ILE A 275 -20.33 -31.58 -18.44
CA ILE A 275 -20.09 -30.13 -18.63
C ILE A 275 -21.01 -29.27 -17.74
N ARG A 276 -22.26 -29.72 -17.52
CA ARG A 276 -23.26 -29.01 -16.70
C ARG A 276 -23.37 -29.56 -15.28
N SER A 277 -22.66 -30.64 -14.96
CA SER A 277 -22.70 -31.25 -13.63
C SER A 277 -21.96 -30.40 -12.59
N PRO A 278 -22.36 -30.45 -11.31
CA PRO A 278 -21.59 -29.87 -10.22
C PRO A 278 -20.15 -30.38 -10.23
N ILE A 279 -19.24 -29.47 -9.91
CA ILE A 279 -17.82 -29.74 -9.74
C ILE A 279 -17.62 -30.18 -8.28
N ARG A 280 -16.90 -31.28 -8.10
CA ARG A 280 -16.61 -31.87 -6.78
C ARG A 280 -15.12 -32.07 -6.57
N LEU A 281 -14.70 -32.10 -5.31
CA LEU A 281 -13.33 -32.46 -4.96
C LEU A 281 -13.10 -33.96 -5.19
N SER A 282 -11.95 -34.32 -5.76
CA SER A 282 -11.49 -35.72 -5.77
C SER A 282 -10.96 -36.11 -4.38
N ALA A 283 -10.54 -37.38 -4.19
CA ALA A 283 -9.89 -37.79 -2.94
C ALA A 283 -8.59 -37.00 -2.67
N SER A 284 -7.72 -36.85 -3.67
CA SER A 284 -6.50 -36.05 -3.55
C SER A 284 -6.80 -34.55 -3.40
N GLY A 285 -7.82 -34.06 -4.08
CA GLY A 285 -8.33 -32.69 -3.92
C GLY A 285 -8.78 -32.39 -2.50
N ARG A 286 -9.52 -33.31 -1.86
CA ARG A 286 -9.92 -33.20 -0.45
C ARG A 286 -8.73 -33.19 0.49
N GLN A 287 -7.79 -34.13 0.34
CA GLN A 287 -6.60 -34.20 1.20
C GLN A 287 -5.76 -32.91 1.11
N LEU A 288 -5.60 -32.38 -0.09
CA LEU A 288 -4.93 -31.10 -0.32
C LEU A 288 -5.73 -29.94 0.29
N ALA A 289 -7.04 -29.88 0.08
CA ALA A 289 -7.90 -28.86 0.64
C ALA A 289 -7.82 -28.87 2.18
N GLU A 290 -7.84 -30.04 2.82
CA GLU A 290 -7.64 -30.18 4.27
C GLU A 290 -6.29 -29.65 4.75
N ARG A 291 -5.20 -29.91 4.02
CA ARG A 291 -3.88 -29.34 4.33
C ARG A 291 -3.88 -27.82 4.22
N LEU A 292 -4.46 -27.29 3.13
CA LEU A 292 -4.59 -25.85 2.92
C LEU A 292 -5.47 -25.21 4.00
N LEU A 293 -6.54 -25.88 4.42
CA LEU A 293 -7.41 -25.43 5.51
C LEU A 293 -6.65 -25.36 6.83
N ARG A 294 -5.88 -26.39 7.20
CA ARG A 294 -5.08 -26.38 8.43
C ARG A 294 -4.06 -25.24 8.43
N GLN A 295 -3.39 -25.01 7.31
CA GLN A 295 -2.47 -23.89 7.16
C GLN A 295 -3.20 -22.54 7.21
N ALA A 296 -4.36 -22.41 6.57
CA ALA A 296 -5.20 -21.22 6.66
C ALA A 296 -5.65 -20.93 8.10
N GLU A 297 -6.02 -21.97 8.86
CA GLU A 297 -6.44 -21.87 10.26
C GLU A 297 -5.31 -21.37 11.16
N LEU A 298 -4.10 -21.91 11.03
CA LEU A 298 -2.94 -21.44 11.77
C LEU A 298 -2.64 -19.97 11.49
N ARG A 299 -2.69 -19.57 10.21
CA ARG A 299 -2.49 -18.16 9.82
C ARG A 299 -3.60 -17.26 10.34
N ASN A 300 -4.85 -17.73 10.35
CA ASN A 300 -5.98 -17.01 10.89
C ASN A 300 -5.82 -16.78 12.40
N ARG A 301 -5.32 -17.78 13.15
CA ARG A 301 -4.99 -17.63 14.57
C ARG A 301 -3.87 -16.63 14.81
N GLU A 302 -2.83 -16.65 13.98
CA GLU A 302 -1.75 -15.65 14.07
C GLU A 302 -2.26 -14.22 13.79
N LEU A 303 -3.26 -14.06 12.90
CA LEU A 303 -3.86 -12.75 12.64
C LEU A 303 -4.58 -12.21 13.88
N THR A 304 -5.16 -13.08 14.72
CA THR A 304 -5.93 -12.68 15.90
C THR A 304 -5.10 -12.54 17.18
N PHE A 305 -3.77 -12.70 17.13
CA PHE A 305 -2.94 -12.52 18.32
C PHE A 305 -3.07 -11.12 18.92
N GLY A 306 -3.34 -11.06 20.22
CA GLY A 306 -3.56 -9.82 20.94
C GLY A 306 -4.99 -9.27 20.87
N ILE A 307 -5.93 -9.99 20.24
CA ILE A 307 -7.35 -9.64 20.22
C ILE A 307 -8.09 -10.53 21.22
N THR A 308 -8.89 -9.94 22.12
CA THR A 308 -9.67 -10.70 23.11
C THR A 308 -10.91 -11.36 22.48
N ASP A 309 -11.46 -12.38 23.12
CA ASP A 309 -12.70 -13.03 22.65
C ASP A 309 -13.87 -12.04 22.57
N GLU A 310 -13.98 -11.11 23.52
CA GLU A 310 -14.98 -10.03 23.49
C GLU A 310 -14.80 -9.09 22.30
N GLN A 311 -13.56 -8.75 21.96
CA GLN A 311 -13.23 -7.96 20.78
C GLN A 311 -13.55 -8.74 19.49
N ILE A 312 -13.33 -10.06 19.44
CA ILE A 312 -13.70 -10.90 18.30
C ILE A 312 -15.23 -10.92 18.12
N VAL A 313 -16.00 -11.09 19.20
CA VAL A 313 -17.47 -11.04 19.13
C VAL A 313 -17.94 -9.67 18.63
N THR A 314 -17.37 -8.58 19.16
CA THR A 314 -17.67 -7.22 18.72
C THR A 314 -17.30 -7.01 17.26
N LEU A 315 -16.15 -7.53 16.83
CA LEU A 315 -15.65 -7.45 15.47
C LEU A 315 -16.66 -8.05 14.48
N PHE A 316 -17.12 -9.29 14.75
CA PHE A 316 -18.09 -9.95 13.88
C PHE A 316 -19.46 -9.26 13.88
N GLY A 317 -19.96 -8.81 15.04
CA GLY A 317 -21.23 -8.07 15.10
C GLY A 317 -21.21 -6.76 14.30
N VAL A 318 -20.10 -6.02 14.37
CA VAL A 318 -19.92 -4.83 13.53
C VAL A 318 -19.77 -5.22 12.06
N LEU A 319 -19.00 -6.25 11.73
CA LEU A 319 -18.85 -6.72 10.35
C LEU A 319 -20.17 -7.13 9.71
N ASP A 320 -21.04 -7.83 10.44
CA ASP A 320 -22.37 -8.20 9.94
C ASP A 320 -23.21 -6.94 9.64
N THR A 321 -23.16 -5.93 10.52
CA THR A 321 -23.80 -4.64 10.28
C THR A 321 -23.26 -3.95 9.01
N LEU A 322 -21.94 -3.90 8.85
CA LEU A 322 -21.28 -3.30 7.68
C LEU A 322 -21.61 -4.05 6.39
N LEU A 323 -21.61 -5.39 6.43
CA LEU A 323 -21.90 -6.24 5.28
C LEU A 323 -23.32 -6.05 4.79
N THR A 324 -24.29 -6.12 5.69
CA THR A 324 -25.71 -5.93 5.39
C THR A 324 -25.96 -4.60 4.69
N ARG A 325 -25.36 -3.52 5.20
CA ARG A 325 -25.47 -2.17 4.61
C ARG A 325 -24.73 -2.05 3.28
N ALA A 326 -23.55 -2.64 3.16
CA ALA A 326 -22.78 -2.63 1.91
C ALA A 326 -23.53 -3.35 0.77
N VAL A 327 -24.22 -4.44 1.09
CA VAL A 327 -25.09 -5.16 0.13
C VAL A 327 -26.28 -4.30 -0.26
N ALA A 328 -27.04 -3.77 0.71
CA ALA A 328 -28.19 -2.92 0.44
C ALA A 328 -27.83 -1.73 -0.46
N LEU A 329 -26.72 -1.06 -0.14
CA LEU A 329 -26.19 0.06 -0.90
C LEU A 329 -25.75 -0.34 -2.32
N PHE A 330 -25.11 -1.50 -2.48
CA PHE A 330 -24.76 -2.03 -3.80
C PHE A 330 -26.00 -2.32 -4.64
N GLU A 331 -27.04 -2.94 -4.07
CA GLU A 331 -28.27 -3.25 -4.78
C GLU A 331 -29.02 -2.01 -5.23
N LYS A 332 -29.10 -0.98 -4.37
CA LYS A 332 -29.70 0.31 -4.72
C LYS A 332 -28.94 0.99 -5.85
N GLU A 333 -27.61 1.05 -5.77
CA GLU A 333 -26.79 1.60 -6.87
C GLU A 333 -26.97 0.83 -8.18
N ARG A 334 -27.08 -0.51 -8.11
CA ARG A 334 -27.36 -1.34 -9.28
C ARG A 334 -28.73 -1.04 -9.89
N LYS A 335 -29.77 -0.86 -9.07
CA LYS A 335 -31.13 -0.49 -9.52
C LYS A 335 -31.13 0.91 -10.18
N LEU A 336 -30.49 1.90 -9.57
CA LEU A 336 -30.37 3.26 -10.12
C LEU A 336 -29.67 3.25 -11.48
N VAL A 337 -28.54 2.54 -11.60
CA VAL A 337 -27.83 2.40 -12.88
C VAL A 337 -28.68 1.69 -13.93
N ALA A 338 -29.45 0.66 -13.55
CA ALA A 338 -30.36 -0.03 -14.47
C ALA A 338 -31.53 0.85 -14.94
N SER A 339 -32.04 1.72 -14.06
CA SER A 339 -33.08 2.71 -14.39
C SER A 339 -32.55 3.95 -15.13
N ASN A 340 -31.25 4.02 -15.40
CA ASN A 340 -30.57 5.13 -16.10
C ASN A 340 -30.65 6.50 -15.38
N GLN A 341 -30.92 6.52 -14.08
CA GLN A 341 -30.99 7.73 -13.25
C GLN A 341 -29.57 8.23 -12.90
N ARG A 342 -28.96 9.03 -13.77
CA ARG A 342 -27.55 9.46 -13.65
C ARG A 342 -27.26 10.40 -12.46
N GLN A 343 -28.25 11.11 -11.92
CA GLN A 343 -27.99 12.17 -10.91
C GLN A 343 -28.74 11.99 -9.59
N GLU A 344 -29.63 11.01 -9.49
CA GLU A 344 -30.46 10.84 -8.29
C GLU A 344 -29.61 10.35 -7.12
N PRO A 345 -29.45 11.14 -6.03
CA PRO A 345 -28.66 10.71 -4.90
C PRO A 345 -29.29 9.47 -4.26
N VAL A 346 -28.47 8.57 -3.73
CA VAL A 346 -29.00 7.52 -2.85
C VAL A 346 -29.47 8.22 -1.58
N ASP A 347 -30.76 8.14 -1.29
CA ASP A 347 -31.28 8.45 0.02
C ASP A 347 -31.05 7.25 0.95
N PHE A 348 -30.25 7.47 1.98
CA PHE A 348 -29.90 6.45 2.96
C PHE A 348 -31.05 6.17 3.95
N GLN A 349 -31.97 7.11 4.13
CA GLN A 349 -33.16 6.90 4.97
C GLN A 349 -34.14 5.94 4.30
N ASP A 350 -34.34 6.08 2.98
CA ASP A 350 -35.15 5.15 2.19
C ASP A 350 -34.61 3.73 2.25
N LEU A 351 -33.28 3.56 2.22
CA LEU A 351 -32.65 2.23 2.36
C LEU A 351 -32.96 1.56 3.70
N VAL A 352 -33.05 2.34 4.78
CA VAL A 352 -33.44 1.82 6.10
C VAL A 352 -34.94 1.49 6.12
N ALA A 353 -35.77 2.32 5.47
CA ALA A 353 -37.21 2.11 5.37
C ALA A 353 -37.61 0.93 4.47
N GLU A 354 -36.87 0.68 3.38
CA GLU A 354 -37.07 -0.45 2.45
C GLU A 354 -36.75 -1.81 3.10
N GLY A 355 -36.10 -1.82 4.26
CA GLY A 355 -35.64 -3.02 4.95
C GLY A 355 -34.27 -3.48 4.46
N LEU A 356 -33.37 -3.72 5.41
CA LEU A 356 -32.05 -4.27 5.11
C LEU A 356 -32.15 -5.78 4.80
N PRO A 357 -31.24 -6.33 3.95
CA PRO A 357 -31.18 -7.76 3.68
C PRO A 357 -31.07 -8.58 4.97
N ASP A 358 -31.66 -9.78 4.98
CA ASP A 358 -31.56 -10.71 6.10
C ASP A 358 -30.14 -11.30 6.24
N GLU A 359 -29.75 -11.67 7.46
CA GLU A 359 -28.41 -12.23 7.75
C GLU A 359 -28.11 -13.54 6.99
N ASN A 360 -29.17 -14.24 6.56
CA ASN A 360 -29.13 -15.51 5.83
C ASN A 360 -28.91 -15.35 4.32
N GLY A 361 -29.10 -14.16 3.76
CA GLY A 361 -28.93 -13.90 2.33
C GLY A 361 -27.48 -13.83 1.85
N ILE A 362 -26.50 -13.78 2.77
CA ILE A 362 -25.09 -13.58 2.45
C ILE A 362 -24.27 -14.83 2.83
N ALA A 363 -23.85 -15.60 1.83
CA ALA A 363 -22.98 -16.76 1.99
C ALA A 363 -21.53 -16.36 2.34
N VAL A 364 -21.30 -15.98 3.61
CA VAL A 364 -19.99 -15.62 4.18
C VAL A 364 -19.56 -16.69 5.18
N ASP A 365 -18.33 -17.19 5.01
CA ASP A 365 -17.68 -18.05 6.00
C ASP A 365 -17.30 -17.22 7.23
N ARG A 366 -18.09 -17.33 8.29
CA ARG A 366 -17.92 -16.64 9.57
C ARG A 366 -17.02 -17.39 10.55
N SER A 367 -16.54 -18.58 10.19
CA SER A 367 -15.58 -19.31 11.01
C SER A 367 -14.17 -18.72 10.95
N ARG A 368 -13.94 -17.73 10.08
CA ARG A 368 -12.63 -17.13 9.81
C ARG A 368 -12.71 -15.62 9.72
N ILE A 369 -11.58 -14.96 9.97
CA ILE A 369 -11.49 -13.50 9.99
C ILE A 369 -11.53 -12.91 8.57
N LEU A 370 -10.78 -13.47 7.63
CA LEU A 370 -10.60 -12.86 6.30
C LEU A 370 -11.85 -12.86 5.40
N PRO A 371 -12.66 -13.93 5.30
CA PRO A 371 -13.77 -13.99 4.33
C PRO A 371 -14.83 -12.88 4.47
N PRO A 372 -15.29 -12.49 5.68
CA PRO A 372 -16.18 -11.34 5.85
C PRO A 372 -15.57 -10.03 5.34
N PHE A 373 -14.30 -9.76 5.68
CA PHE A 373 -13.59 -8.55 5.21
C PHE A 373 -13.42 -8.53 3.68
N ILE A 374 -13.10 -9.67 3.06
CA ILE A 374 -13.01 -9.79 1.60
C ILE A 374 -14.35 -9.48 0.95
N THR A 375 -15.44 -10.02 1.50
CA THR A 375 -16.80 -9.81 1.00
C THR A 375 -17.20 -8.34 1.14
N LEU A 376 -16.94 -7.74 2.31
CA LEU A 376 -17.20 -6.33 2.59
C LEU A 376 -16.45 -5.44 1.60
N CYS A 377 -15.14 -5.63 1.45
CA CYS A 377 -14.30 -4.89 0.51
C CYS A 377 -14.82 -5.01 -0.93
N SER A 378 -15.24 -6.20 -1.34
CA SER A 378 -15.80 -6.44 -2.67
C SER A 378 -17.10 -5.66 -2.93
N TYR A 379 -18.01 -5.60 -1.95
CA TYR A 379 -19.24 -4.80 -2.07
C TYR A 379 -18.96 -3.30 -2.00
N MET A 380 -18.05 -2.85 -1.13
CA MET A 380 -17.62 -1.45 -1.06
C MET A 380 -17.05 -0.97 -2.39
N LEU A 381 -16.14 -1.74 -3.00
CA LEU A 381 -15.51 -1.40 -4.28
C LEU A 381 -16.52 -1.41 -5.44
N ARG A 382 -17.36 -2.46 -5.55
CA ARG A 382 -18.35 -2.56 -6.63
C ARG A 382 -19.44 -1.49 -6.52
N GLY A 383 -19.95 -1.27 -5.31
CA GLY A 383 -20.95 -0.23 -5.06
C GLY A 383 -20.37 1.17 -5.28
N GLY A 384 -19.13 1.42 -4.83
CA GLY A 384 -18.43 2.68 -5.05
C GLY A 384 -18.21 2.95 -6.54
N ALA A 385 -17.78 1.95 -7.31
CA ALA A 385 -17.61 2.06 -8.75
C ALA A 385 -18.91 2.43 -9.48
N LEU A 386 -20.05 1.84 -9.09
CA LEU A 386 -21.36 2.19 -9.65
C LEU A 386 -21.76 3.62 -9.27
N ALA A 387 -21.58 3.99 -8.00
CA ALA A 387 -21.89 5.32 -7.49
C ALA A 387 -21.07 6.41 -8.19
N HIS A 388 -19.75 6.23 -8.28
CA HIS A 388 -18.85 7.17 -8.97
C HIS A 388 -19.23 7.31 -10.44
N LYS A 389 -19.45 6.18 -11.13
CA LYS A 389 -19.85 6.19 -12.54
C LYS A 389 -21.17 6.91 -12.76
N ARG A 390 -22.14 6.70 -11.89
CA ARG A 390 -23.44 7.39 -11.96
C ARG A 390 -23.24 8.89 -11.74
N ARG A 391 -22.59 9.28 -10.64
CA ARG A 391 -22.42 10.68 -10.21
C ARG A 391 -21.51 11.52 -11.11
N THR A 392 -20.53 10.90 -11.78
CA THR A 392 -19.50 11.63 -12.53
C THR A 392 -19.39 11.23 -14.00
N GLY A 393 -20.02 10.12 -14.41
CA GLY A 393 -19.81 9.51 -15.73
C GLY A 393 -18.49 8.72 -15.87
N LEU A 394 -17.55 8.86 -14.93
CA LEU A 394 -16.24 8.23 -15.02
C LEU A 394 -16.28 6.74 -14.67
N SER A 395 -15.50 5.93 -15.37
CA SER A 395 -15.21 4.56 -14.95
C SER A 395 -14.50 4.54 -13.58
N ASN A 396 -14.51 3.37 -12.94
CA ASN A 396 -13.80 3.19 -11.67
C ASN A 396 -12.30 3.52 -11.76
N PHE A 397 -11.68 3.18 -12.89
CA PHE A 397 -10.26 3.43 -13.09
C PHE A 397 -9.98 4.91 -13.37
N GLU A 398 -10.80 5.58 -14.18
CA GLU A 398 -10.73 7.04 -14.37
C GLU A 398 -10.91 7.81 -13.06
N SER A 399 -11.90 7.40 -12.25
CA SER A 399 -12.15 7.97 -10.93
C SER A 399 -10.94 7.86 -9.99
N TRP A 400 -10.20 6.75 -10.09
CA TRP A 400 -8.97 6.58 -9.32
C TRP A 400 -7.83 7.44 -9.84
N VAL A 401 -7.62 7.48 -11.16
CA VAL A 401 -6.56 8.28 -11.78
C VAL A 401 -6.74 9.78 -11.48
N ILE A 402 -7.96 10.32 -11.61
CA ILE A 402 -8.21 11.73 -11.29
C ILE A 402 -8.00 12.03 -9.80
N ALA A 403 -8.44 11.13 -8.91
CA ALA A 403 -8.24 11.28 -7.47
C ALA A 403 -6.75 11.27 -7.09
N GLU A 404 -5.93 10.44 -7.74
CA GLU A 404 -4.48 10.39 -7.50
C GLU A 404 -3.78 11.67 -7.99
N ILE A 405 -4.17 12.17 -9.16
CA ILE A 405 -3.66 13.45 -9.69
C ILE A 405 -4.04 14.62 -8.77
N CYS A 406 -5.27 14.62 -8.22
CA CYS A 406 -5.72 15.65 -7.29
C CYS A 406 -5.04 15.59 -5.92
N ARG A 407 -4.49 14.42 -5.52
CA ARG A 407 -3.84 14.27 -4.22
C ARG A 407 -2.48 14.98 -4.16
N ASN A 408 -1.71 14.93 -5.25
CA ASN A 408 -0.37 15.52 -5.31
C ASN A 408 -0.13 16.31 -6.61
N PRO A 409 -0.87 17.40 -6.89
CA PRO A 409 -0.70 18.17 -8.12
C PRO A 409 0.47 19.18 -7.99
N PRO A 410 1.32 19.32 -9.01
CA PRO A 410 1.41 18.50 -10.21
C PRO A 410 2.14 17.16 -9.95
N ILE A 411 1.58 16.05 -10.43
CA ILE A 411 2.20 14.71 -10.31
C ILE A 411 2.98 14.36 -11.57
N SER A 412 4.21 13.84 -11.44
CA SER A 412 4.98 13.36 -12.58
C SER A 412 4.49 11.99 -13.06
N TRP A 413 4.71 11.66 -14.34
CA TRP A 413 4.37 10.35 -14.89
C TRP A 413 4.93 9.15 -14.08
N PRO A 414 6.22 9.11 -13.68
CA PRO A 414 6.72 8.00 -12.87
C PRO A 414 6.03 7.87 -11.51
N GLN A 415 5.75 8.99 -10.84
CA GLN A 415 5.04 9.00 -9.55
C GLN A 415 3.60 8.51 -9.70
N LEU A 416 2.90 8.94 -10.75
CA LEU A 416 1.53 8.52 -11.01
C LEU A 416 1.45 7.03 -11.32
N VAL A 417 2.33 6.50 -12.18
CA VAL A 417 2.38 5.06 -12.48
C VAL A 417 2.67 4.23 -11.22
N LEU A 418 3.60 4.69 -10.38
CA LEU A 418 3.94 4.03 -9.13
C LEU A 418 2.73 3.97 -8.19
N ALA A 419 2.00 5.08 -8.05
CA ALA A 419 0.80 5.15 -7.20
C ALA A 419 -0.35 4.28 -7.73
N LEU A 420 -0.47 4.11 -9.05
CA LEU A 420 -1.55 3.36 -9.68
C LEU A 420 -1.34 1.84 -9.67
N TYR A 421 -0.20 1.27 -9.26
CA TYR A 421 0.04 -0.19 -9.19
C TYR A 421 -0.55 -1.00 -10.38
N ARG A 422 -0.51 -0.45 -11.61
CA ARG A 422 -1.17 -0.97 -12.82
C ARG A 422 -0.25 -0.85 -14.02
N ASP A 423 -0.61 -1.57 -15.09
CA ASP A 423 0.12 -1.56 -16.35
C ASP A 423 0.22 -0.15 -16.95
N GLN A 424 1.41 0.23 -17.42
CA GLN A 424 1.71 1.55 -17.98
C GLN A 424 0.83 1.90 -19.18
N SER A 425 0.42 0.90 -19.97
CA SER A 425 -0.40 1.09 -21.17
C SER A 425 -1.86 1.39 -20.83
N GLN A 426 -2.37 0.84 -19.72
CA GLN A 426 -3.72 1.17 -19.24
C GLN A 426 -3.73 2.56 -18.60
N ALA A 427 -2.78 2.84 -17.71
CA ALA A 427 -2.64 4.15 -17.07
C ALA A 427 -2.52 5.27 -18.11
N GLY A 428 -1.71 5.06 -19.16
CA GLY A 428 -1.47 6.08 -20.19
C GLY A 428 -2.71 6.38 -21.02
N ARG A 429 -3.50 5.37 -21.39
CA ARG A 429 -4.77 5.55 -22.11
C ARG A 429 -5.76 6.35 -21.27
N THR A 430 -5.88 6.02 -19.99
CA THR A 430 -6.81 6.72 -19.10
C THR A 430 -6.40 8.17 -18.84
N VAL A 431 -5.12 8.44 -18.60
CA VAL A 431 -4.65 9.82 -18.43
C VAL A 431 -4.88 10.64 -19.69
N ASN A 432 -4.61 10.09 -20.88
CA ASN A 432 -4.89 10.78 -22.13
C ASN A 432 -6.39 11.09 -22.29
N HIS A 433 -7.26 10.13 -21.96
CA HIS A 433 -8.70 10.34 -22.02
C HIS A 433 -9.17 11.44 -21.06
N LEU A 434 -8.61 11.51 -19.84
CA LEU A 434 -8.90 12.57 -18.88
C LEU A 434 -8.38 13.95 -19.31
N VAL A 435 -7.30 13.98 -20.08
CA VAL A 435 -6.79 15.22 -20.71
C VAL A 435 -7.72 15.66 -21.84
N GLU A 436 -8.10 14.73 -22.72
CA GLU A 436 -9.04 14.98 -23.82
C GLU A 436 -10.43 15.42 -23.34
N SER A 437 -10.87 14.91 -22.19
CA SER A 437 -12.13 15.31 -21.56
C SER A 437 -12.06 16.62 -20.76
N GLY A 438 -10.89 17.27 -20.68
CA GLY A 438 -10.70 18.53 -19.99
C GLY A 438 -10.71 18.43 -18.46
N LEU A 439 -10.51 17.25 -17.89
CA LEU A 439 -10.42 17.04 -16.44
C LEU A 439 -8.97 17.14 -15.92
N VAL A 440 -7.98 16.92 -16.79
CA VAL A 440 -6.56 16.96 -16.46
C VAL A 440 -5.81 17.84 -17.45
N GLU A 441 -4.93 18.68 -16.93
CA GLU A 441 -3.94 19.41 -17.71
C GLU A 441 -2.60 18.69 -17.67
N ARG A 442 -1.90 18.72 -18.79
CA ARG A 442 -0.56 18.17 -18.93
C ARG A 442 0.42 19.28 -19.27
N THR A 443 1.51 19.36 -18.51
CA THR A 443 2.63 20.27 -18.76
C THR A 443 3.94 19.50 -18.98
N GLY A 444 4.89 20.10 -19.71
CA GLY A 444 6.21 19.50 -20.03
C GLY A 444 6.33 18.96 -21.47
N LYS A 445 7.49 18.36 -21.78
CA LYS A 445 7.82 17.91 -23.16
C LYS A 445 6.80 16.89 -23.71
N PRO A 446 6.39 17.01 -24.99
CA PRO A 446 5.50 16.04 -25.63
C PRO A 446 6.12 14.64 -25.68
N GLY A 447 5.40 13.62 -25.20
CA GLY A 447 5.82 12.22 -25.23
C GLY A 447 5.03 11.33 -24.27
N ARG A 448 4.62 10.13 -24.68
CA ARG A 448 3.68 9.23 -23.97
C ARG A 448 4.00 8.91 -22.50
N ARG A 449 5.23 9.18 -22.03
CA ARG A 449 5.77 8.80 -20.71
C ARG A 449 6.49 9.94 -19.97
N HIS A 450 6.32 11.18 -20.42
CA HIS A 450 6.99 12.35 -19.85
C HIS A 450 5.97 13.47 -19.66
N GLY A 451 5.93 14.08 -18.49
CA GLY A 451 5.01 15.18 -18.22
C GLY A 451 4.57 15.22 -16.77
N PHE A 452 4.03 16.37 -16.42
CA PHE A 452 3.40 16.67 -15.15
C PHE A 452 1.90 16.82 -15.37
N PHE A 453 1.11 16.22 -14.50
CA PHE A 453 -0.34 16.20 -14.60
C PHE A 453 -0.93 16.95 -13.41
N ALA A 454 -1.84 17.88 -13.69
CA ALA A 454 -2.58 18.63 -12.69
C ALA A 454 -4.08 18.58 -13.04
N PRO A 455 -4.98 18.62 -12.05
CA PRO A 455 -6.40 18.68 -12.36
C PRO A 455 -6.78 20.07 -12.86
N THR A 456 -7.72 20.13 -13.81
CA THR A 456 -8.43 21.36 -14.13
C THR A 456 -9.38 21.73 -12.99
N GLU A 457 -10.03 22.89 -13.08
CA GLU A 457 -11.09 23.24 -12.12
C GLU A 457 -12.25 22.23 -12.14
N GLU A 458 -12.64 21.75 -13.33
CA GLU A 458 -13.64 20.69 -13.46
C GLU A 458 -13.11 19.35 -12.92
N GLY A 459 -11.82 19.03 -13.14
CA GLY A 459 -11.17 17.86 -12.56
C GLY A 459 -11.20 17.84 -11.03
N ARG A 460 -10.96 19.00 -10.40
CA ARG A 460 -11.08 19.17 -8.94
C ARG A 460 -12.52 18.95 -8.48
N ARG A 461 -13.50 19.58 -9.14
CA ARG A 461 -14.93 19.41 -8.83
C ARG A 461 -15.36 17.94 -8.91
N ILE A 462 -14.96 17.22 -9.97
CA ILE A 462 -15.28 15.80 -10.13
C ILE A 462 -14.59 14.95 -9.04
N SER A 463 -13.34 15.24 -8.72
CA SER A 463 -12.64 14.58 -7.61
C SER A 463 -13.30 14.85 -6.25
N ASP A 464 -13.88 16.03 -6.04
CA ASP A 464 -14.62 16.37 -4.83
C ASP A 464 -15.93 15.59 -4.74
N ILE A 465 -16.66 15.43 -5.85
CA ILE A 465 -17.85 14.57 -5.93
C ILE A 465 -17.50 13.11 -5.60
N ILE A 466 -16.37 12.60 -6.11
CA ILE A 466 -15.89 11.24 -5.79
C ILE A 466 -15.60 11.11 -4.29
N ARG A 467 -14.88 12.08 -3.71
CA ARG A 467 -14.49 12.08 -2.29
C ARG A 467 -15.71 12.20 -1.37
N ASP A 468 -16.64 13.10 -1.67
CA ASP A 468 -17.91 13.24 -0.95
C ASP A 468 -18.75 11.97 -1.03
N THR A 469 -18.87 11.39 -2.23
CA THR A 469 -19.60 10.13 -2.43
C THR A 469 -18.98 9.01 -1.61
N ALA A 470 -17.65 8.88 -1.60
CA ALA A 470 -16.97 7.88 -0.78
C ALA A 470 -17.17 8.13 0.73
N ALA A 471 -17.08 9.38 1.19
CA ALA A 471 -17.26 9.75 2.59
C ALA A 471 -18.68 9.43 3.09
N ARG A 472 -19.72 9.90 2.39
CA ARG A 472 -21.13 9.65 2.74
C ARG A 472 -21.48 8.16 2.74
N ARG A 473 -20.93 7.41 1.78
CA ARG A 473 -21.08 5.95 1.74
C ARG A 473 -20.43 5.29 2.95
N SER A 474 -19.23 5.73 3.34
CA SER A 474 -18.57 5.20 4.53
C SER A 474 -19.36 5.52 5.80
N GLU A 475 -19.79 6.77 5.96
CA GLU A 475 -20.62 7.20 7.10
C GLU A 475 -21.88 6.34 7.26
N PHE A 476 -22.59 6.09 6.15
CA PHE A 476 -23.77 5.21 6.16
C PHE A 476 -23.45 3.79 6.65
N LEU A 477 -22.31 3.22 6.25
CA LEU A 477 -21.94 1.87 6.69
C LEU A 477 -21.84 1.80 8.22
N PHE A 478 -21.30 2.84 8.87
CA PHE A 478 -21.06 2.85 10.31
C PHE A 478 -22.17 3.48 11.15
N GLN A 479 -23.20 4.06 10.52
CA GLN A 479 -24.27 4.80 11.20
C GLN A 479 -24.96 3.97 12.30
N GLY A 480 -25.24 4.53 13.47
CA GLY A 480 -25.99 3.80 14.52
C GLY A 480 -25.23 2.63 15.19
N ILE A 481 -23.95 2.43 14.90
CA ILE A 481 -23.09 1.57 15.70
C ILE A 481 -22.74 2.32 17.00
N PRO A 482 -22.99 1.74 18.20
CA PRO A 482 -22.66 2.38 19.45
C PRO A 482 -21.17 2.74 19.53
N PRO A 483 -20.82 3.93 20.05
CA PRO A 483 -19.44 4.38 20.05
C PRO A 483 -18.42 3.42 20.71
N PRO A 484 -18.70 2.79 21.86
CA PRO A 484 -17.78 1.81 22.46
C PRO A 484 -17.57 0.56 21.59
N GLN A 485 -18.62 0.12 20.88
CA GLN A 485 -18.50 -1.02 19.95
C GLN A 485 -17.67 -0.65 18.73
N LEU A 486 -17.84 0.57 18.21
CA LEU A 486 -17.04 1.07 17.11
C LEU A 486 -15.56 1.20 17.49
N ASP A 487 -15.27 1.75 18.67
CA ASP A 487 -13.89 1.89 19.16
C ASP A 487 -13.24 0.49 19.34
N SER A 488 -13.94 -0.46 19.96
CA SER A 488 -13.50 -1.86 20.08
C SER A 488 -13.26 -2.55 18.73
N PHE A 489 -14.15 -2.34 17.75
CA PHE A 489 -13.98 -2.85 16.38
C PHE A 489 -12.75 -2.26 15.70
N MET A 490 -12.53 -0.94 15.81
CA MET A 490 -11.39 -0.27 15.18
C MET A 490 -10.06 -0.72 15.82
N ASP A 491 -10.02 -0.89 17.14
CA ASP A 491 -8.85 -1.40 17.84
C ASP A 491 -8.52 -2.84 17.42
N ALA A 492 -9.52 -3.71 17.35
CA ALA A 492 -9.35 -5.08 16.85
C ALA A 492 -8.86 -5.08 15.40
N PHE A 493 -9.43 -4.23 14.54
CA PHE A 493 -9.03 -4.09 13.15
C PHE A 493 -7.58 -3.57 12.98
N ASP A 494 -7.13 -2.65 13.83
CA ASP A 494 -5.76 -2.15 13.84
C ASP A 494 -4.77 -3.25 14.27
N ILE A 495 -5.15 -4.10 15.23
CA ILE A 495 -4.35 -5.28 15.63
C ILE A 495 -4.28 -6.28 14.47
N LEU A 496 -5.40 -6.60 13.81
CA LEU A 496 -5.43 -7.47 12.62
C LEU A 496 -4.51 -6.95 11.51
N SER A 497 -4.58 -5.64 11.24
CA SER A 497 -3.77 -4.97 10.21
C SER A 497 -2.28 -5.08 10.50
N ARG A 498 -1.88 -4.83 11.75
CA ARG A 498 -0.49 -4.98 12.21
C ARG A 498 -0.02 -6.43 12.11
N ASN A 499 -0.85 -7.38 12.52
CA ASN A 499 -0.49 -8.80 12.46
C ASN A 499 -0.34 -9.28 11.01
N ALA A 500 -1.14 -8.77 10.07
CA ALA A 500 -0.98 -9.04 8.65
C ALA A 500 0.34 -8.48 8.08
N GLU A 501 0.73 -7.27 8.47
CA GLU A 501 2.02 -6.67 8.11
C GLU A 501 3.20 -7.50 8.63
N VAL A 502 3.15 -7.91 9.91
CA VAL A 502 4.17 -8.77 10.53
C VAL A 502 4.24 -10.12 9.84
N GLN A 503 3.10 -10.75 9.54
CA GLN A 503 3.08 -11.99 8.76
C GLN A 503 3.73 -11.80 7.40
N LEU A 504 3.43 -10.71 6.67
CA LEU A 504 4.06 -10.45 5.37
C LEU A 504 5.56 -10.26 5.47
N ALA A 505 6.03 -9.46 6.41
CA ALA A 505 7.46 -9.21 6.62
C ALA A 505 8.20 -10.52 6.92
N ARG A 506 7.64 -11.37 7.78
CA ARG A 506 8.18 -12.70 8.10
C ARG A 506 8.25 -13.60 6.86
N GLU A 507 7.17 -13.66 6.07
CA GLU A 507 7.12 -14.50 4.86
C GLU A 507 8.12 -14.03 3.80
N LYS A 508 8.29 -12.71 3.63
CA LYS A 508 9.32 -12.14 2.73
C LYS A 508 10.73 -12.46 3.19
N ALA A 509 11.03 -12.29 4.47
CA ALA A 509 12.33 -12.61 5.03
C ALA A 509 12.69 -14.08 4.83
N ILE A 510 11.75 -15.01 5.05
CA ILE A 510 12.02 -16.43 4.81
C ILE A 510 12.21 -16.71 3.31
N GLN A 511 11.40 -16.09 2.44
CA GLN A 511 11.57 -16.25 0.99
C GLN A 511 12.92 -15.71 0.48
N GLU A 512 13.46 -14.66 1.09
CA GLU A 512 14.81 -14.15 0.80
C GLU A 512 15.88 -15.14 1.25
N MET A 513 15.75 -15.72 2.46
CA MET A 513 16.65 -16.76 2.95
C MET A 513 16.64 -18.05 2.10
N ASP A 514 15.49 -18.42 1.54
CA ASP A 514 15.36 -19.59 0.66
C ASP A 514 15.97 -19.36 -0.75
N ARG A 515 16.38 -18.12 -1.09
CA ARG A 515 17.01 -17.77 -2.37
C ARG A 515 18.53 -17.68 -2.32
N ASP A 516 19.09 -17.49 -1.13
CA ASP A 516 20.53 -17.52 -0.84
C ASP A 516 21.01 -18.97 -0.64
#